data_AF-A0A7X0L069-F1
#
_entry.id   AF-A0A7X0L069-F1
#
_cell.length_a   1.000
_cell.length_b   1.000
_cell.length_c   1.000
_cell.angle_alpha   90.00
_cell.angle_beta   90.00
_cell.angle_gamma   90.00
#
_symmetry.space_group_name_H-M   'P 1'
#
loop_
_entity.id
_entity.type
_entity.pdbx_description
1 polymer ?
#
loop_
_entity_poly.entity_id
_entity_poly.type
_entity_poly.pdbx_seq_one_letter_code
_entity_poly.pdbx_strand_id
1 'polypeptide(L)'
;MLTSRRHLGYVFQLMDVRMTLAERRRLVVVGGWLALLAATCDIDLGRRPAAAARLRTAAQLAEHAEHPEILAWTLETRAWQRLTDGDLQEAVKLACGAQEIAPRDGSAFIQATAQEGRAWARLGAGPETREALARVEQLVEPLPMPDHPEHHYRYDPAKSDAYTATTLAWIGDPAAERYARGVLARLERPSSGPARPRRAASARLDLALALLAADQPDEAAHTALEAVTSGRLVPSNHWRAVEVITAVEARSVPAAAELSEAYRELCAPTE
;
A
#
# COMPACT_ATOMS: atom_id res chain seq x y z
N MET A 1 0.19 6.18 -16.09
CA MET A 1 -0.50 5.08 -16.80
C MET A 1 -0.11 4.95 -18.27
N LEU A 2 -0.21 6.03 -19.07
CA LEU A 2 0.21 6.02 -20.49
C LEU A 2 1.68 5.61 -20.66
N THR A 3 2.55 6.09 -19.78
CA THR A 3 3.99 5.79 -19.79
C THR A 3 4.28 4.30 -19.55
N SER A 4 3.71 3.68 -18.51
CA SER A 4 3.93 2.25 -18.21
C SER A 4 3.40 1.34 -19.33
N ARG A 5 2.22 1.64 -19.89
CA ARG A 5 1.68 0.89 -21.04
C ARG A 5 2.55 1.03 -22.28
N ARG A 6 3.04 2.25 -22.57
CA ARG A 6 3.97 2.51 -23.67
C ARG A 6 5.28 1.73 -23.49
N HIS A 7 5.84 1.71 -22.28
CA HIS A 7 7.06 0.96 -21.99
C HIS A 7 6.86 -0.56 -22.08
N LEU A 8 5.70 -1.09 -21.66
CA LEU A 8 5.37 -2.50 -21.90
C LEU A 8 5.28 -2.82 -23.38
N GLY A 9 4.64 -1.97 -24.18
CA GLY A 9 4.60 -2.13 -25.65
C GLY A 9 6.00 -2.11 -26.27
N TYR A 10 6.88 -1.23 -25.78
CA TYR A 10 8.27 -1.17 -26.23
C TYR A 10 9.07 -2.42 -25.84
N VAL A 11 8.87 -2.96 -24.63
CA VAL A 11 9.47 -4.25 -24.23
C VAL A 11 9.05 -5.36 -25.18
N PHE A 12 7.77 -5.45 -25.54
CA PHE A 12 7.29 -6.44 -26.52
C PHE A 12 7.98 -6.28 -27.87
N GLN A 13 8.09 -5.06 -28.39
CA GLN A 13 8.81 -4.80 -29.65
C GLN A 13 10.28 -5.23 -29.60
N LEU A 14 10.95 -5.03 -28.46
CA LEU A 14 12.34 -5.43 -28.30
C LEU A 14 12.51 -6.96 -28.28
N MET A 15 11.51 -7.74 -27.85
CA MET A 15 11.61 -9.21 -27.82
C MET A 15 11.78 -9.85 -29.19
N ASP A 16 11.37 -9.16 -30.26
CA ASP A 16 11.49 -9.61 -31.65
C ASP A 16 12.87 -9.34 -32.28
N VAL A 17 13.74 -8.62 -31.55
CA VAL A 17 15.10 -8.31 -32.00
C VAL A 17 16.07 -9.45 -31.60
N ARG A 18 17.08 -9.71 -32.44
CA ARG A 18 18.17 -10.65 -32.09
C ARG A 18 18.91 -10.13 -30.85
N MET A 19 19.02 -10.98 -29.84
CA MET A 19 19.67 -10.66 -28.56
C MET A 19 20.29 -11.92 -27.97
N THR A 20 21.26 -11.74 -27.08
CA THR A 20 21.81 -12.83 -26.28
C THR A 20 20.78 -13.33 -25.26
N LEU A 21 21.00 -14.54 -24.71
CA LEU A 21 20.15 -15.07 -23.64
C LEU A 21 20.15 -14.18 -22.39
N ALA A 22 21.31 -13.58 -22.06
CA ALA A 22 21.45 -12.68 -20.92
C ALA A 22 20.62 -11.39 -21.10
N GLU A 23 20.65 -10.80 -22.30
CA GLU A 23 19.84 -9.62 -22.63
C GLU A 23 18.35 -9.96 -22.64
N ARG A 24 17.97 -11.13 -23.18
CA ARG A 24 16.59 -11.61 -23.15
C ARG A 24 16.07 -11.74 -21.72
N ARG A 25 16.85 -12.37 -20.83
CA ARG A 25 16.48 -12.49 -19.42
C ARG A 25 16.30 -11.13 -18.76
N ARG A 26 17.21 -10.18 -19.00
CA ARG A 26 17.09 -8.80 -18.48
C ARG A 26 15.82 -8.11 -19.00
N LEU A 27 15.50 -8.26 -20.27
CA LEU A 27 14.31 -7.67 -20.87
C LEU A 27 13.02 -8.26 -20.27
N VAL A 28 12.98 -9.58 -20.03
CA VAL A 28 11.87 -10.26 -19.35
C VAL A 28 11.69 -9.73 -17.92
N VAL A 29 12.79 -9.54 -17.17
CA VAL A 29 12.76 -8.94 -15.82
C VAL A 29 12.17 -7.53 -15.85
N VAL A 30 12.62 -6.69 -16.79
CA VAL A 30 12.07 -5.32 -16.98
C VAL A 30 10.57 -5.38 -17.31
N GLY A 31 10.16 -6.30 -18.19
CA GLY A 31 8.75 -6.54 -18.50
C GLY A 31 7.94 -6.94 -17.26
N GLY A 32 8.49 -7.81 -16.40
CA GLY A 32 7.87 -8.24 -15.15
C GLY A 32 7.61 -7.06 -14.20
N TRP A 33 8.63 -6.24 -13.95
CA TRP A 33 8.49 -5.03 -13.10
C TRP A 33 7.49 -4.03 -13.66
N LEU A 34 7.49 -3.79 -14.98
CA LEU A 34 6.55 -2.88 -15.61
C LEU A 34 5.11 -3.40 -15.58
N ALA A 35 4.92 -4.71 -15.75
CA ALA A 35 3.62 -5.36 -15.66
C ALA A 35 3.05 -5.26 -14.24
N LEU A 36 3.89 -5.52 -13.24
CA LEU A 36 3.56 -5.39 -11.82
C LEU A 36 3.18 -3.93 -11.47
N LEU A 37 3.99 -2.94 -11.89
CA LEU A 37 3.68 -1.52 -11.67
C LEU A 37 2.35 -1.12 -12.32
N ALA A 38 2.13 -1.59 -13.54
CA ALA A 38 0.88 -1.33 -14.24
C ALA A 38 -0.32 -2.05 -13.59
N ALA A 39 -0.13 -3.16 -12.90
CA ALA A 39 -1.17 -3.80 -12.11
C ALA A 39 -1.53 -2.99 -10.86
N THR A 40 -0.53 -2.52 -10.10
CA THR A 40 -0.75 -1.64 -8.93
C THR A 40 -1.54 -0.39 -9.33
N CYS A 41 -1.18 0.25 -10.44
CA CYS A 41 -1.96 1.38 -10.98
C CYS A 41 -3.40 1.01 -11.37
N ASP A 42 -3.64 -0.19 -11.92
CA ASP A 42 -5.00 -0.62 -12.23
C ASP A 42 -5.83 -0.85 -10.96
N ILE A 43 -5.22 -1.41 -9.90
CA ILE A 43 -5.86 -1.57 -8.59
C ILE A 43 -6.21 -0.20 -8.01
N ASP A 44 -5.27 0.75 -8.05
CA ASP A 44 -5.49 2.11 -7.57
C ASP A 44 -6.67 2.82 -8.27
N LEU A 45 -6.90 2.47 -9.54
CA LEU A 45 -7.98 2.99 -10.37
C LEU A 45 -9.25 2.11 -10.36
N GLY A 46 -9.31 1.06 -9.53
CA GLY A 46 -10.45 0.15 -9.45
C GLY A 46 -10.65 -0.80 -10.64
N ARG A 47 -9.67 -0.91 -11.55
CA ARG A 47 -9.73 -1.71 -12.79
C ARG A 47 -9.35 -3.17 -12.55
N ARG A 48 -10.15 -3.88 -11.74
CA ARG A 48 -9.84 -5.23 -11.23
C ARG A 48 -9.49 -6.27 -12.31
N PRO A 49 -10.24 -6.41 -13.42
CA PRO A 49 -9.92 -7.42 -14.44
C PRO A 49 -8.57 -7.17 -15.11
N ALA A 50 -8.25 -5.89 -15.37
CA ALA A 50 -7.00 -5.49 -16.00
C ALA A 50 -5.81 -5.67 -15.06
N ALA A 51 -5.98 -5.34 -13.77
CA ALA A 51 -4.99 -5.63 -12.73
C ALA A 51 -4.67 -7.13 -12.66
N ALA A 52 -5.69 -7.99 -12.61
CA ALA A 52 -5.52 -9.43 -12.54
C ALA A 52 -4.78 -10.00 -13.75
N ALA A 53 -5.08 -9.50 -14.96
CA ALA A 53 -4.37 -9.88 -16.17
C ALA A 53 -2.88 -9.49 -16.09
N ARG A 54 -2.57 -8.27 -15.64
CA ARG A 54 -1.18 -7.79 -15.51
C ARG A 54 -0.39 -8.50 -14.42
N LEU A 55 -1.03 -8.87 -13.30
CA LEU A 55 -0.40 -9.70 -12.28
C LEU A 55 -0.02 -11.08 -12.83
N ARG A 56 -0.90 -11.71 -13.62
CA ARG A 56 -0.57 -12.98 -14.29
C ARG A 56 0.61 -12.82 -15.26
N THR A 57 0.63 -11.75 -16.06
CA THR A 57 1.77 -11.45 -16.92
C THR A 57 3.07 -11.26 -16.13
N ALA A 58 3.03 -10.50 -15.03
CA ALA A 58 4.20 -10.29 -14.17
C ALA A 58 4.72 -11.60 -13.57
N ALA A 59 3.82 -12.47 -13.08
CA ALA A 59 4.18 -13.78 -12.53
C ALA A 59 4.82 -14.68 -13.59
N GLN A 60 4.21 -14.77 -14.78
CA GLN A 60 4.76 -15.55 -15.89
C GLN A 60 6.16 -15.06 -16.29
N LEU A 61 6.35 -13.74 -16.44
CA LEU A 61 7.67 -13.18 -16.76
C LEU A 61 8.68 -13.46 -15.65
N ALA A 62 8.28 -13.37 -14.38
CA ALA A 62 9.13 -13.69 -13.24
C ALA A 62 9.56 -15.16 -13.23
N GLU A 63 8.65 -16.09 -13.53
CA GLU A 63 8.95 -17.53 -13.65
C GLU A 63 9.96 -17.79 -14.78
N HIS A 64 9.73 -17.20 -15.97
CA HIS A 64 10.65 -17.35 -17.12
C HIS A 64 12.04 -16.75 -16.86
N ALA A 65 12.12 -15.72 -16.02
CA ALA A 65 13.38 -15.09 -15.63
C ALA A 65 13.98 -15.67 -14.34
N GLU A 66 13.33 -16.68 -13.74
CA GLU A 66 13.65 -17.22 -12.40
C GLU A 66 13.92 -16.09 -11.39
N HIS A 67 13.00 -15.12 -11.32
CA HIS A 67 13.17 -13.90 -10.52
C HIS A 67 12.21 -13.91 -9.31
N PRO A 68 12.58 -14.56 -8.19
CA PRO A 68 11.68 -14.82 -7.06
C PRO A 68 11.10 -13.56 -6.43
N GLU A 69 11.86 -12.45 -6.39
CA GLU A 69 11.39 -11.17 -5.85
C GLU A 69 10.12 -10.66 -6.57
N ILE A 70 10.08 -10.69 -7.92
CA ILE A 70 8.91 -10.21 -8.67
C ILE A 70 7.73 -11.15 -8.40
N LEU A 71 7.98 -12.46 -8.39
CA LEU A 71 6.95 -13.45 -8.14
C LEU A 71 6.31 -13.24 -6.75
N ALA A 72 7.13 -13.03 -5.72
CA ALA A 72 6.65 -12.71 -4.37
C ALA A 72 5.83 -11.41 -4.34
N TRP A 73 6.29 -10.35 -5.02
CA TRP A 73 5.51 -9.12 -5.15
C TRP A 73 4.15 -9.32 -5.82
N THR A 74 4.01 -10.25 -6.77
CA THR A 74 2.68 -10.54 -7.36
C THR A 74 1.71 -11.13 -6.33
N LEU A 75 2.20 -11.98 -5.42
CA LEU A 75 1.41 -12.53 -4.33
C LEU A 75 1.10 -11.47 -3.28
N GLU A 76 2.09 -10.67 -2.90
CA GLU A 76 1.90 -9.56 -1.95
C GLU A 76 0.89 -8.54 -2.47
N THR A 77 0.95 -8.17 -3.75
CA THR A 77 -0.01 -7.22 -4.34
C THR A 77 -1.43 -7.80 -4.34
N ARG A 78 -1.57 -9.12 -4.52
CA ARG A 78 -2.87 -9.80 -4.34
C ARG A 78 -3.30 -9.82 -2.88
N ALA A 79 -2.38 -10.03 -1.93
CA ALA A 79 -2.66 -9.98 -0.50
C ALA A 79 -3.18 -8.59 -0.09
N TRP A 80 -2.54 -7.53 -0.60
CA TRP A 80 -3.03 -6.15 -0.42
C TRP A 80 -4.44 -5.97 -0.97
N GLN A 81 -4.70 -6.42 -2.19
CA GLN A 81 -6.04 -6.36 -2.77
C GLN A 81 -7.08 -7.11 -1.89
N ARG A 82 -6.77 -8.33 -1.44
CA ARG A 82 -7.67 -9.13 -0.60
C ARG A 82 -7.94 -8.47 0.75
N LEU A 83 -6.91 -7.88 1.37
CA LEU A 83 -7.04 -7.09 2.59
C LEU A 83 -8.04 -5.95 2.40
N THR A 84 -7.91 -5.18 1.31
CA THR A 84 -8.81 -4.05 1.04
C THR A 84 -10.22 -4.48 0.65
N ASP A 85 -10.37 -5.67 0.08
CA ASP A 85 -11.67 -6.25 -0.30
C ASP A 85 -12.37 -6.94 0.90
N GLY A 86 -11.69 -7.05 2.05
CA GLY A 86 -12.21 -7.68 3.28
C GLY A 86 -12.04 -9.21 3.34
N ASP A 87 -11.35 -9.81 2.38
CA ASP A 87 -11.05 -11.24 2.31
C ASP A 87 -9.76 -11.54 3.10
N LEU A 88 -9.86 -11.41 4.42
CA LEU A 88 -8.71 -11.30 5.31
C LEU A 88 -7.91 -12.61 5.44
N GLN A 89 -8.58 -13.76 5.48
CA GLN A 89 -7.93 -15.06 5.55
C GLN A 89 -7.12 -15.35 4.29
N GLU A 90 -7.65 -15.02 3.11
CA GLU A 90 -6.90 -15.14 1.86
C GLU A 90 -5.76 -14.13 1.81
N ALA A 91 -5.92 -12.93 2.38
CA ALA A 91 -4.83 -11.96 2.51
C ALA A 91 -3.66 -12.50 3.34
N VAL A 92 -3.92 -13.14 4.48
CA VAL A 92 -2.90 -13.84 5.28
C VAL A 92 -2.20 -14.90 4.44
N LYS A 93 -2.97 -15.80 3.82
CA LYS A 93 -2.42 -16.92 3.04
C LYS A 93 -1.50 -16.42 1.92
N LEU A 94 -1.92 -15.39 1.19
CA LEU A 94 -1.12 -14.81 0.11
C LEU A 94 0.14 -14.11 0.64
N ALA A 95 0.05 -13.42 1.78
CA ALA A 95 1.21 -12.79 2.42
C ALA A 95 2.23 -13.84 2.89
N CYS A 96 1.79 -14.94 3.50
CA CYS A 96 2.67 -16.04 3.88
C CYS A 96 3.31 -16.71 2.64
N GLY A 97 2.51 -16.97 1.59
CA GLY A 97 3.04 -17.51 0.34
C GLY A 97 4.05 -16.59 -0.35
N ALA A 98 3.89 -15.26 -0.24
CA ALA A 98 4.89 -14.31 -0.72
C ALA A 98 6.20 -14.41 0.09
N GLN A 99 6.13 -14.60 1.40
CA GLN A 99 7.31 -14.80 2.27
C GLN A 99 8.06 -16.10 1.96
N GLU A 100 7.36 -17.17 1.56
CA GLU A 100 7.97 -18.44 1.16
C GLU A 100 8.81 -18.32 -0.11
N ILE A 101 8.39 -17.46 -1.05
CA ILE A 101 9.04 -17.27 -2.35
C ILE A 101 10.14 -16.20 -2.30
N ALA A 102 9.94 -15.14 -1.52
CA ALA A 102 10.82 -13.98 -1.54
C ALA A 102 12.25 -14.31 -1.05
N PRO A 103 13.29 -13.72 -1.66
CA PRO A 103 14.62 -13.66 -1.05
C PRO A 103 14.53 -13.06 0.35
N ARG A 104 15.25 -13.64 1.33
CA ARG A 104 15.14 -13.24 2.74
C ARG A 104 15.62 -11.81 3.03
N ASP A 105 16.52 -11.30 2.20
CA ASP A 105 17.03 -9.93 2.18
C ASP A 105 16.27 -9.02 1.19
N GLY A 106 15.25 -9.56 0.52
CA GLY A 106 14.45 -8.87 -0.48
C GLY A 106 13.38 -7.95 0.10
N SER A 107 13.01 -6.91 -0.64
CA SER A 107 11.96 -5.98 -0.23
C SER A 107 10.57 -6.62 -0.19
N ALA A 108 10.32 -7.59 -1.08
CA ALA A 108 9.09 -8.37 -1.10
C ALA A 108 8.88 -9.15 0.20
N PHE A 109 9.96 -9.68 0.79
CA PHE A 109 9.89 -10.44 2.04
C PHE A 109 9.41 -9.55 3.18
N ILE A 110 10.06 -8.39 3.38
CA ILE A 110 9.71 -7.43 4.44
C ILE A 110 8.29 -6.91 4.25
N GLN A 111 7.93 -6.54 3.01
CA GLN A 111 6.59 -6.11 2.68
C GLN A 111 5.55 -7.18 3.01
N ALA A 112 5.79 -8.42 2.59
CA ALA A 112 4.86 -9.52 2.83
C ALA A 112 4.69 -9.82 4.31
N THR A 113 5.75 -9.72 5.11
CA THR A 113 5.67 -9.81 6.58
C THR A 113 4.84 -8.68 7.18
N ALA A 114 5.00 -7.44 6.70
CA ALA A 114 4.18 -6.32 7.14
C ALA A 114 2.70 -6.48 6.74
N GLN A 115 2.45 -7.03 5.55
CA GLN A 115 1.12 -7.27 5.02
C GLN A 115 0.40 -8.42 5.76
N GLU A 116 1.13 -9.43 6.22
CA GLU A 116 0.64 -10.46 7.14
C GLU A 116 0.15 -9.85 8.45
N GLY A 117 0.98 -9.02 9.10
CA GLY A 117 0.59 -8.33 10.35
C GLY A 117 -0.64 -7.46 10.20
N ARG A 118 -0.77 -6.76 9.06
CA ARG A 118 -1.96 -5.99 8.70
C ARG A 118 -3.22 -6.86 8.55
N ALA A 119 -3.10 -8.04 7.96
CA ALA A 119 -4.20 -8.98 7.83
C ALA A 119 -4.63 -9.56 9.18
N TRP A 120 -3.67 -9.89 10.06
CA TRP A 120 -3.95 -10.31 11.43
C TRP A 120 -4.63 -9.22 12.26
N ALA A 121 -4.19 -7.97 12.13
CA ALA A 121 -4.80 -6.85 12.83
C ALA A 121 -6.28 -6.72 12.48
N ARG A 122 -6.62 -6.82 11.20
CA ARG A 122 -8.00 -6.76 10.70
C ARG A 122 -8.85 -7.96 11.14
N LEU A 123 -8.24 -9.10 11.45
CA LEU A 123 -8.91 -10.27 12.01
C LEU A 123 -9.11 -10.18 13.53
N GLY A 124 -8.59 -9.14 14.19
CA GLY A 124 -8.58 -9.01 15.65
C GLY A 124 -7.55 -9.93 16.34
N ALA A 125 -6.61 -10.49 15.58
CA ALA A 125 -5.57 -11.40 16.07
C ALA A 125 -4.39 -10.60 16.65
N GLY A 126 -4.60 -10.02 17.84
CA GLY A 126 -3.66 -9.12 18.50
C GLY A 126 -2.25 -9.71 18.73
N PRO A 127 -2.12 -10.93 19.30
CA PRO A 127 -0.81 -11.57 19.48
C PRO A 127 -0.02 -11.75 18.17
N GLU A 128 -0.66 -12.31 17.14
CA GLU A 128 -0.07 -12.55 15.82
C GLU A 128 0.32 -11.25 15.12
N THR A 129 -0.49 -10.20 15.32
CA THR A 129 -0.19 -8.85 14.84
C THR A 129 1.10 -8.32 15.45
N ARG A 130 1.25 -8.42 16.78
CA ARG A 130 2.44 -7.92 17.49
C ARG A 130 3.68 -8.73 17.13
N GLU A 131 3.54 -10.04 16.95
CA GLU A 131 4.63 -10.89 16.47
C GLU A 131 5.10 -10.48 15.07
N ALA A 132 4.17 -10.25 14.14
CA ALA A 132 4.50 -9.78 12.79
C ALA A 132 5.19 -8.40 12.82
N LEU A 133 4.70 -7.46 13.63
CA LEU A 133 5.34 -6.15 13.81
C LEU A 133 6.78 -6.26 14.34
N ALA A 134 7.02 -7.12 15.33
CA ALA A 134 8.37 -7.36 15.85
C ALA A 134 9.31 -7.95 14.78
N ARG A 135 8.82 -8.86 13.93
CA ARG A 135 9.59 -9.36 12.79
C ARG A 135 9.91 -8.26 11.78
N VAL A 136 8.95 -7.40 11.45
CA VAL A 136 9.20 -6.26 10.54
C VAL A 136 10.25 -5.31 11.12
N GLU A 137 10.16 -5.00 12.42
CA GLU A 137 11.14 -4.13 13.09
C GLU A 137 12.56 -4.67 12.96
N GLN A 138 12.77 -5.97 13.24
CA GLN A 138 14.08 -6.62 13.11
C GLN A 138 14.61 -6.61 11.67
N LEU A 139 13.73 -6.75 10.67
CA LEU A 139 14.11 -6.72 9.25
C LEU A 139 14.47 -5.30 8.77
N VAL A 140 13.88 -4.28 9.38
CA VAL A 140 14.03 -2.87 8.96
C VAL A 140 15.13 -2.14 9.71
N GLU A 141 15.40 -2.50 10.97
CA GLU A 141 16.46 -1.91 11.80
C GLU A 141 17.81 -1.70 11.07
N PRO A 142 18.35 -2.67 10.30
CA PRO A 142 19.63 -2.48 9.63
C PRO A 142 19.56 -1.66 8.34
N LEU A 143 18.36 -1.28 7.86
CA LEU A 143 18.21 -0.64 6.55
C LEU A 143 18.51 0.86 6.61
N PRO A 144 19.37 1.38 5.71
CA PRO A 144 19.55 2.82 5.58
C PRO A 144 18.32 3.45 4.92
N MET A 145 18.12 4.74 5.18
CA MET A 145 17.16 5.54 4.41
C MET A 145 17.61 5.58 2.93
N PRO A 146 16.76 5.25 1.95
CA PRO A 146 17.16 5.19 0.56
C PRO A 146 17.28 6.58 -0.07
N ASP A 147 18.12 6.71 -1.10
CA ASP A 147 18.23 7.92 -1.92
C ASP A 147 16.94 8.20 -2.73
N HIS A 148 16.21 7.14 -3.08
CA HIS A 148 14.98 7.15 -3.88
C HIS A 148 13.77 6.59 -3.09
N PRO A 149 13.26 7.32 -2.07
CA PRO A 149 12.13 6.88 -1.23
C PRO A 149 10.77 6.90 -1.95
N GLU A 150 10.73 7.19 -3.25
CA GLU A 150 9.55 7.06 -4.10
C GLU A 150 9.37 5.64 -4.68
N HIS A 151 10.42 4.81 -4.67
CA HIS A 151 10.43 3.50 -5.33
C HIS A 151 9.45 2.52 -4.67
N HIS A 152 8.36 2.18 -5.37
CA HIS A 152 7.25 1.41 -4.79
C HIS A 152 7.67 0.00 -4.34
N TYR A 153 8.52 -0.71 -5.11
CA TYR A 153 8.97 -2.08 -4.81
C TYR A 153 10.26 -2.15 -3.97
N ARG A 154 10.65 -1.04 -3.35
CA ARG A 154 11.71 -1.02 -2.35
C ARG A 154 11.05 -0.83 -0.99
N TYR A 155 11.36 -1.70 -0.04
CA TYR A 155 10.94 -1.50 1.34
C TYR A 155 11.97 -0.62 2.04
N ASP A 156 11.50 0.31 2.87
CA ASP A 156 12.35 1.29 3.53
C ASP A 156 11.79 1.65 4.92
N PRO A 157 12.60 2.26 5.80
CA PRO A 157 12.16 2.60 7.15
C PRO A 157 10.93 3.52 7.20
N ALA A 158 10.81 4.47 6.28
CA ALA A 158 9.67 5.39 6.27
C ALA A 158 8.36 4.68 5.84
N LYS A 159 8.45 3.69 4.95
CA LYS A 159 7.33 2.80 4.63
C LYS A 159 6.98 1.93 5.83
N SER A 160 7.96 1.43 6.57
CA SER A 160 7.72 0.69 7.82
C SER A 160 6.89 1.49 8.81
N ASP A 161 7.26 2.75 9.07
CA ASP A 161 6.49 3.64 9.96
C ASP A 161 5.00 3.72 9.56
N ALA A 162 4.71 3.84 8.25
CA ALA A 162 3.35 3.92 7.73
C ALA A 162 2.57 2.60 7.90
N TYR A 163 3.22 1.46 7.68
CA TYR A 163 2.59 0.15 7.89
C TYR A 163 2.35 -0.11 9.38
N THR A 164 3.31 0.23 10.25
CA THR A 164 3.17 0.15 11.71
C THR A 164 2.02 1.01 12.21
N ALA A 165 1.91 2.26 11.76
CA ALA A 165 0.83 3.17 12.15
C ALA A 165 -0.56 2.53 11.91
N THR A 166 -0.83 2.09 10.68
CA THR A 166 -2.13 1.49 10.31
C THR A 166 -2.40 0.17 11.03
N THR A 167 -1.36 -0.66 11.20
CA THR A 167 -1.49 -1.96 11.88
C THR A 167 -1.82 -1.79 13.35
N LEU A 168 -1.12 -0.88 14.04
CA LEU A 168 -1.39 -0.55 15.44
C LEU A 168 -2.78 0.07 15.62
N ALA A 169 -3.19 0.95 14.71
CA ALA A 169 -4.52 1.57 14.78
C ALA A 169 -5.64 0.52 14.70
N TRP A 170 -5.51 -0.49 13.83
CA TRP A 170 -6.51 -1.55 13.70
C TRP A 170 -6.66 -2.45 14.92
N ILE A 171 -5.62 -2.58 15.75
CA ILE A 171 -5.72 -3.29 17.04
C ILE A 171 -6.03 -2.36 18.22
N GLY A 172 -6.32 -1.08 17.95
CA GLY A 172 -6.65 -0.08 18.97
C GLY A 172 -5.48 0.35 19.85
N ASP A 173 -4.24 0.22 19.37
CA ASP A 173 -3.05 0.61 20.12
C ASP A 173 -2.76 2.12 19.95
N PRO A 174 -2.78 2.94 21.02
CA PRO A 174 -2.61 4.38 20.93
C PRO A 174 -1.21 4.80 20.45
N ALA A 175 -0.22 3.91 20.48
CA ALA A 175 1.10 4.18 19.89
C ALA A 175 1.02 4.46 18.38
N ALA A 176 -0.06 4.05 17.70
CA ALA A 176 -0.32 4.34 16.30
C ALA A 176 -0.26 5.85 15.97
N GLU A 177 -0.74 6.72 16.88
CA GLU A 177 -0.83 8.16 16.66
C GLU A 177 0.56 8.76 16.40
N ARG A 178 1.55 8.40 17.23
CA ARG A 178 2.92 8.89 17.10
C ARG A 178 3.51 8.55 15.73
N TYR A 179 3.31 7.31 15.26
CA TYR A 179 3.77 6.88 13.95
C TYR A 179 3.04 7.64 12.83
N ALA A 180 1.71 7.75 12.91
CA ALA A 180 0.91 8.41 11.89
C ALA A 180 1.25 9.90 11.75
N ARG A 181 1.43 10.63 12.86
CA ARG A 181 1.88 12.03 12.84
C ARG A 181 3.27 12.18 12.23
N GLY A 182 4.19 11.28 12.57
CA GLY A 182 5.55 11.26 11.99
C GLY A 182 5.54 11.03 10.48
N VAL A 183 4.71 10.09 10.00
CA VAL A 183 4.51 9.82 8.58
C VAL A 183 3.93 11.04 7.86
N LEU A 184 2.87 11.64 8.41
CA LEU A 184 2.25 12.83 7.81
C LEU A 184 3.25 14.00 7.73
N ALA A 185 3.95 14.30 8.82
CA ALA A 185 4.95 15.36 8.87
C ALA A 185 6.05 15.16 7.80
N ARG A 186 6.53 13.92 7.63
CA ARG A 186 7.55 13.60 6.62
C ARG A 186 7.04 13.77 5.19
N LEU A 187 5.74 13.56 4.94
CA LEU A 187 5.14 13.73 3.61
C LEU A 187 4.86 15.20 3.29
N GLU A 188 4.52 16.02 4.28
CA GLU A 188 4.25 17.44 4.10
C GLU A 188 5.51 18.30 4.10
N ARG A 189 6.47 17.95 4.94
CA ARG A 189 7.72 18.68 5.16
C ARG A 189 8.89 17.69 5.16
N PRO A 190 9.19 17.06 4.00
CA PRO A 190 10.31 16.13 3.92
C PRO A 190 11.64 16.85 4.17
N SER A 191 12.60 16.16 4.77
CA SER A 191 13.97 16.66 4.96
C SER A 191 14.72 16.82 3.63
N SER A 192 14.32 16.10 2.59
CA SER A 192 14.86 16.19 1.24
C SER A 192 13.76 16.01 0.16
N GLY A 193 13.88 16.76 -0.93
CA GLY A 193 12.92 16.72 -2.03
C GLY A 193 11.61 17.49 -1.77
N PRO A 194 10.65 17.44 -2.71
CA PRO A 194 9.40 18.17 -2.59
C PRO A 194 8.37 17.44 -1.71
N ALA A 195 7.44 18.21 -1.14
CA ALA A 195 6.27 17.69 -0.46
C ALA A 195 5.46 16.72 -1.35
N ARG A 196 4.77 15.77 -0.72
CA ARG A 196 4.04 14.69 -1.38
C ARG A 196 2.53 14.80 -1.12
N PRO A 197 1.85 15.82 -1.67
CA PRO A 197 0.50 16.20 -1.27
C PRO A 197 -0.56 15.10 -1.44
N ARG A 198 -0.45 14.25 -2.47
CA ARG A 198 -1.37 13.10 -2.63
C ARG A 198 -1.14 12.02 -1.58
N ARG A 199 0.12 11.71 -1.23
CA ARG A 199 0.41 10.76 -0.16
C ARG A 199 0.03 11.32 1.20
N ALA A 200 0.19 12.63 1.41
CA ALA A 200 -0.25 13.31 2.63
C ALA A 200 -1.77 13.25 2.82
N ALA A 201 -2.57 13.31 1.74
CA ALA A 201 -4.02 13.12 1.81
C ALA A 201 -4.37 11.69 2.27
N SER A 202 -3.71 10.65 1.75
CA SER A 202 -3.89 9.28 2.25
C SER A 202 -3.45 9.14 3.73
N ALA A 203 -2.29 9.70 4.09
CA ALA A 203 -1.75 9.60 5.44
C ALA A 203 -2.61 10.34 6.49
N ARG A 204 -3.38 11.36 6.09
CA ARG A 204 -4.40 11.97 6.96
C ARG A 204 -5.52 10.99 7.32
N LEU A 205 -5.97 10.13 6.39
CA LEU A 205 -6.95 9.09 6.71
C LEU A 205 -6.36 8.06 7.67
N ASP A 206 -5.09 7.67 7.47
CA ASP A 206 -4.39 6.77 8.39
C ASP A 206 -4.20 7.42 9.78
N LEU A 207 -3.92 8.74 9.85
CA LEU A 207 -3.87 9.50 11.09
C LEU A 207 -5.24 9.60 11.76
N ALA A 208 -6.32 9.87 11.03
CA ALA A 208 -7.66 9.90 11.59
C ALA A 208 -8.05 8.55 12.21
N LEU A 209 -7.68 7.44 11.58
CA LEU A 209 -7.86 6.11 12.16
C LEU A 209 -7.05 5.92 13.45
N ALA A 210 -5.79 6.39 13.49
CA ALA A 210 -4.95 6.33 14.68
C ALA A 210 -5.48 7.21 15.82
N LEU A 211 -6.01 8.40 15.51
CA LEU A 211 -6.66 9.31 16.46
C LEU A 211 -7.91 8.67 17.08
N LEU A 212 -8.70 7.93 16.28
CA LEU A 212 -9.84 7.16 16.80
C LEU A 212 -9.38 6.06 17.77
N ALA A 213 -8.27 5.37 17.48
CA ALA A 213 -7.67 4.39 18.39
C ALA A 213 -7.15 5.04 19.69
N ALA A 214 -6.74 6.32 19.63
CA ALA A 214 -6.33 7.13 20.78
C ALA A 214 -7.49 7.86 21.49
N ASP A 215 -8.76 7.56 21.13
CA ASP A 215 -9.97 8.19 21.69
C ASP A 215 -10.05 9.71 21.46
N GLN A 216 -9.60 10.18 20.29
CA GLN A 216 -9.63 11.59 19.86
C GLN A 216 -10.55 11.81 18.63
N PRO A 217 -11.88 11.61 18.77
CA PRO A 217 -12.80 11.56 17.64
C PRO A 217 -13.00 12.93 16.93
N ASP A 218 -12.93 14.05 17.64
CA ASP A 218 -13.04 15.39 17.05
C ASP A 218 -11.89 15.70 16.09
N GLU A 219 -10.65 15.47 16.54
CA GLU A 219 -9.46 15.67 15.70
C GLU A 219 -9.44 14.68 14.53
N ALA A 220 -9.89 13.44 14.76
CA ALA A 220 -10.02 12.44 13.70
C ALA A 220 -10.97 12.92 12.59
N ALA A 221 -12.15 13.42 12.96
CA ALA A 221 -13.14 13.93 12.02
C ALA A 221 -12.58 15.10 11.19
N HIS A 222 -11.94 16.07 11.85
CA HIS A 222 -11.33 17.21 11.15
C HIS A 222 -10.20 16.79 10.21
N THR A 223 -9.31 15.90 10.67
CA THR A 223 -8.20 15.39 9.88
C THR A 223 -8.68 14.63 8.64
N ALA A 224 -9.74 13.83 8.80
CA ALA A 224 -10.37 13.12 7.69
C ALA A 224 -11.05 14.09 6.69
N LEU A 225 -11.68 15.15 7.20
CA LEU A 225 -12.33 16.17 6.37
C LEU A 225 -11.32 16.89 5.47
N GLU A 226 -10.15 17.25 6.01
CA GLU A 226 -9.05 17.81 5.21
C GLU A 226 -8.62 16.85 4.08
N ALA A 227 -8.57 15.54 4.36
CA ALA A 227 -8.20 14.56 3.36
C ALA A 227 -9.25 14.48 2.23
N VAL A 228 -10.53 14.40 2.60
CA VAL A 228 -11.67 14.27 1.67
C VAL A 228 -11.80 15.50 0.78
N THR A 229 -11.71 16.70 1.37
CA THR A 229 -11.86 17.98 0.65
C THR A 229 -10.62 18.39 -0.15
N SER A 230 -9.49 17.68 0.00
CA SER A 230 -8.22 18.04 -0.68
C SER A 230 -8.25 17.93 -2.21
N GLY A 231 -9.23 17.25 -2.80
CA GLY A 231 -9.27 16.93 -4.23
C GLY A 231 -8.15 16.00 -4.69
N ARG A 232 -7.48 15.30 -3.76
CA ARG A 232 -6.27 14.49 -4.03
C ARG A 232 -6.43 13.00 -3.74
N LEU A 233 -7.55 12.58 -3.15
CA LEU A 233 -7.85 11.17 -2.94
C LEU A 233 -8.10 10.45 -4.27
N VAL A 234 -7.74 9.18 -4.31
CA VAL A 234 -7.96 8.28 -5.44
C VAL A 234 -8.87 7.12 -4.99
N PRO A 235 -9.53 6.40 -5.92
CA PRO A 235 -10.50 5.35 -5.57
C PRO A 235 -9.99 4.30 -4.58
N SER A 236 -8.71 3.91 -4.64
CA SER A 236 -8.13 2.96 -3.68
C SER A 236 -8.00 3.46 -2.24
N ASN A 237 -8.28 4.74 -1.98
CA ASN A 237 -8.37 5.28 -0.62
C ASN A 237 -9.80 5.34 -0.08
N HIS A 238 -10.83 5.12 -0.91
CA HIS A 238 -12.22 5.30 -0.52
C HIS A 238 -12.62 4.39 0.65
N TRP A 239 -12.13 3.16 0.67
CA TRP A 239 -12.38 2.23 1.78
C TRP A 239 -11.86 2.77 3.13
N ARG A 240 -10.71 3.46 3.15
CA ARG A 240 -10.18 4.09 4.38
C ARG A 240 -11.09 5.23 4.84
N ALA A 241 -11.54 6.06 3.89
CA ALA A 241 -12.44 7.16 4.20
C ALA A 241 -13.75 6.64 4.80
N VAL A 242 -14.36 5.61 4.21
CA VAL A 242 -15.58 4.95 4.71
C VAL A 242 -15.36 4.36 6.11
N GLU A 243 -14.23 3.71 6.35
CA GLU A 243 -13.88 3.14 7.67
C GLU A 243 -13.81 4.23 8.75
N VAL A 244 -13.10 5.33 8.47
CA VAL A 244 -12.99 6.47 9.38
C VAL A 244 -14.34 7.15 9.60
N ILE A 245 -15.11 7.39 8.54
CA ILE A 245 -16.46 7.98 8.62
C ILE A 245 -17.36 7.15 9.53
N THR A 246 -17.41 5.83 9.29
CA THR A 246 -18.24 4.92 10.08
C THR A 246 -17.84 4.96 11.56
N ALA A 247 -16.55 4.98 11.85
CA ALA A 247 -16.03 5.05 13.22
C ALA A 247 -16.31 6.40 13.89
N VAL A 248 -16.20 7.51 13.16
CA VAL A 248 -16.58 8.86 13.63
C VAL A 248 -18.08 8.93 13.91
N GLU A 249 -18.93 8.46 13.00
CA GLU A 249 -20.39 8.42 13.19
C GLU A 249 -20.79 7.62 14.44
N ALA A 250 -20.16 6.48 14.67
CA ALA A 250 -20.38 5.66 15.87
C ALA A 250 -20.04 6.39 17.19
N ARG A 251 -19.19 7.43 17.14
CA ARG A 251 -18.85 8.28 18.29
C ARG A 251 -19.73 9.53 18.42
N SER A 252 -20.69 9.72 17.50
CA SER A 252 -21.67 10.84 17.54
C SER A 252 -21.03 12.23 17.59
N VAL A 253 -19.90 12.40 16.90
CA VAL A 253 -19.18 13.68 16.83
C VAL A 253 -19.93 14.66 15.92
N PRO A 254 -20.08 15.96 16.26
CA PRO A 254 -20.81 16.92 15.42
C PRO A 254 -20.27 17.03 13.99
N ALA A 255 -18.95 16.94 13.82
CA ALA A 255 -18.27 17.01 12.52
C ALA A 255 -18.52 15.77 11.62
N ALA A 256 -19.16 14.71 12.13
CA ALA A 256 -19.46 13.51 11.36
C ALA A 256 -20.35 13.82 10.14
N ALA A 257 -21.38 14.65 10.31
CA ALA A 257 -22.32 14.98 9.26
C ALA A 257 -21.64 15.72 8.09
N GLU A 258 -20.79 16.69 8.41
CA GLU A 258 -19.98 17.45 7.43
C GLU A 258 -19.03 16.53 6.68
N LEU A 259 -18.33 15.63 7.39
CA LEU A 259 -17.43 14.66 6.78
C LEU A 259 -18.17 13.72 5.80
N SER A 260 -19.32 13.19 6.21
CA SER A 260 -20.14 12.30 5.37
C SER A 260 -20.73 13.01 4.16
N GLU A 261 -21.03 14.31 4.26
CA GLU A 261 -21.45 15.14 3.12
C GLU A 261 -20.31 15.37 2.13
N ALA A 262 -19.15 15.84 2.60
CA ALA A 262 -17.98 16.06 1.76
C ALA A 262 -17.54 14.77 1.03
N TYR A 263 -17.67 13.61 1.69
CA TYR A 263 -17.33 12.33 1.06
C TYR A 263 -18.33 11.95 -0.04
N ARG A 264 -19.64 12.21 0.15
CA ARG A 264 -20.64 11.98 -0.89
C ARG A 264 -20.39 12.85 -2.13
N GLU A 265 -20.02 14.11 -1.92
CA GLU A 265 -19.64 15.03 -3.02
C GLU A 265 -18.40 14.55 -3.77
N LEU A 266 -17.36 14.10 -3.05
CA LEU A 266 -16.15 13.53 -3.65
C LEU A 266 -16.45 12.30 -4.53
N CYS A 267 -17.41 11.47 -4.13
CA CYS A 267 -17.78 10.26 -4.86
C CYS A 267 -18.82 10.49 -5.96
N ALA A 268 -19.44 11.68 -6.03
CA ALA A 268 -20.41 11.99 -7.07
C ALA A 268 -19.73 11.96 -8.46
N PRO A 269 -20.40 11.43 -9.50
CA PRO A 269 -19.89 11.50 -10.85
C PRO A 269 -19.73 12.98 -11.24
N THR A 270 -18.56 13.33 -11.77
CA THR A 270 -18.34 14.67 -12.35
C THR A 270 -19.21 14.77 -13.61
N GLU A 271 -20.17 15.71 -13.64
CA GLU A 271 -21.00 15.99 -14.82
C GLU A 271 -20.17 16.41 -16.04
#